data_AF-A0A3A1R9A9-F1
#
_entry.id   AF-A0A3A1R9A9-F1
#
_cell.length_a   1.000
_cell.length_b   1.000
_cell.length_c   1.000
_cell.angle_alpha   90.00
_cell.angle_beta   90.00
_cell.angle_gamma   90.00
#
_symmetry.space_group_name_H-M   'P 1'
#
loop_
_entity.id
_entity.type
_entity.pdbx_description
1 polymer ?
#
loop_
_entity_poly.entity_id
_entity_poly.type
_entity_poly.pdbx_seq_one_letter_code
_entity_poly.pdbx_strand_id
1 'polypeptide(L)'
;MNKKKIFLILLILSSVSILSACRIVFDPTAQNAKQKEIQKEHRQTVKVQEQEEVKTEEPEEEPAFKINAFLELDGENMVLTGDTDLPFESYIDISLKIYPGNATIEQIESGEVKPFNEVPPNIVGIGTSVLEDGTLETKTYKRPETSTRYRFELVFEPESQEEEIKQQMIEQAGDLDELAGIQVLKEADPENSMVHGDKPVKGYIKSAEVMKADEPNGDQVTLELH
;
A
#
# COMPACT_ATOMS: atom_id res chain seq x y z
N MET A 1 -59.15 -64.42 -1.66
CA MET A 1 -60.04 -64.89 -2.75
C MET A 1 -61.24 -63.97 -2.79
N ASN A 2 -61.53 -63.40 -3.97
CA ASN A 2 -62.79 -62.72 -4.32
C ASN A 2 -63.07 -61.35 -3.68
N LYS A 3 -63.65 -60.36 -4.34
CA LYS A 3 -64.16 -60.15 -5.70
C LYS A 3 -64.29 -58.61 -5.74
N LYS A 4 -63.58 -57.91 -6.61
CA LYS A 4 -64.14 -57.46 -7.90
C LYS A 4 -65.56 -56.89 -7.75
N LYS A 5 -65.63 -55.58 -8.06
CA LYS A 5 -66.74 -54.94 -8.79
C LYS A 5 -68.01 -54.58 -8.02
N ILE A 6 -67.92 -53.75 -6.98
CA ILE A 6 -69.03 -52.85 -6.62
C ILE A 6 -68.43 -51.59 -6.00
N PHE A 7 -67.87 -50.70 -6.82
CA PHE A 7 -67.81 -49.26 -6.53
C PHE A 7 -67.39 -48.53 -7.81
N LEU A 8 -67.98 -48.96 -8.92
CA LEU A 8 -68.23 -48.06 -10.03
C LEU A 8 -69.56 -47.40 -9.68
N ILE A 9 -69.64 -46.10 -9.93
CA ILE A 9 -70.79 -45.21 -9.84
C ILE A 9 -70.68 -44.25 -8.64
N LEU A 10 -70.50 -42.98 -9.01
CA LEU A 10 -70.71 -41.78 -8.22
C LEU A 10 -69.67 -41.53 -7.13
N LEU A 11 -68.63 -40.76 -7.46
CA LEU A 11 -68.54 -39.36 -7.03
C LEU A 11 -67.16 -38.75 -7.33
N ILE A 12 -67.21 -37.62 -8.06
CA ILE A 12 -66.32 -36.45 -7.92
C ILE A 12 -64.97 -36.59 -8.64
N LEU A 13 -64.89 -36.12 -9.89
CA LEU A 13 -64.46 -34.75 -10.27
C LEU A 13 -62.94 -34.56 -10.16
N SER A 14 -62.39 -33.93 -11.21
CA SER A 14 -61.02 -33.38 -11.31
C SER A 14 -59.96 -34.46 -11.57
N SER A 15 -59.11 -34.41 -12.60
CA SER A 15 -58.74 -33.31 -13.48
C SER A 15 -57.85 -33.87 -14.59
N VAL A 16 -58.17 -33.45 -15.83
CA VAL A 16 -57.24 -33.12 -16.91
C VAL A 16 -56.39 -34.27 -17.48
N SER A 17 -56.93 -34.81 -18.58
CA SER A 17 -56.17 -35.43 -19.66
C SER A 17 -55.50 -34.38 -20.55
N ILE A 18 -54.54 -34.87 -21.34
CA ILE A 18 -54.01 -34.34 -22.61
C ILE A 18 -52.60 -33.71 -22.52
N LEU A 19 -51.59 -34.59 -22.55
CA LEU A 19 -50.36 -34.33 -23.30
C LEU A 19 -50.63 -34.64 -24.78
N SER A 20 -50.47 -33.65 -25.67
CA SER A 20 -50.03 -33.89 -27.05
C SER A 20 -49.36 -32.64 -27.63
N ALA A 21 -48.41 -32.89 -28.53
CA ALA A 21 -47.30 -32.06 -28.97
C ALA A 21 -47.65 -30.73 -29.65
N CYS A 22 -46.76 -29.74 -29.51
CA CYS A 22 -46.44 -28.76 -30.56
C CYS A 22 -44.92 -28.51 -30.59
N ARG A 23 -44.31 -28.76 -31.75
CA ARG A 23 -42.90 -28.53 -32.08
C ARG A 23 -42.57 -27.04 -31.96
N ILE A 24 -41.46 -26.73 -31.29
CA ILE A 24 -40.87 -25.38 -31.32
C ILE A 24 -40.03 -25.30 -32.59
N VAL A 25 -40.42 -24.41 -33.51
CA VAL A 25 -39.59 -23.95 -34.63
C VAL A 25 -38.73 -22.80 -34.11
N PHE A 26 -37.41 -22.94 -34.23
CA PHE A 26 -36.43 -21.94 -33.81
C PHE A 26 -36.26 -20.92 -34.95
N ASP A 27 -36.64 -19.65 -34.72
CA ASP A 27 -36.33 -18.54 -35.63
C ASP A 27 -35.19 -17.70 -35.02
N PRO A 28 -33.96 -17.77 -35.57
CA PRO A 28 -32.76 -17.19 -34.96
C PRO A 28 -32.61 -15.68 -35.17
N THR A 29 -33.57 -15.01 -35.84
CA THR A 29 -33.47 -13.56 -36.11
C THR A 29 -34.24 -12.67 -35.12
N ALA A 30 -35.09 -13.23 -34.26
CA ALA A 30 -35.86 -12.48 -33.27
C ALA A 30 -35.09 -12.16 -31.96
N GLN A 31 -33.93 -12.81 -31.70
CA GLN A 31 -33.19 -12.64 -30.44
C GLN A 31 -32.27 -11.40 -30.40
N ASN A 32 -31.93 -10.80 -31.54
CA ASN A 32 -30.91 -9.73 -31.59
C ASN A 32 -31.42 -8.31 -31.33
N ALA A 33 -32.74 -8.09 -31.26
CA ALA A 33 -33.30 -6.76 -30.99
C ALA A 33 -33.52 -6.49 -29.49
N LYS A 34 -33.92 -7.49 -28.70
CA LYS A 34 -34.18 -7.33 -27.26
C LYS A 34 -32.94 -7.38 -26.37
N GLN A 35 -31.83 -7.97 -26.84
CA GLN A 35 -30.57 -8.00 -26.08
C GLN A 35 -29.73 -6.72 -26.19
N LYS A 36 -30.05 -5.80 -27.12
CA LYS A 36 -29.33 -4.51 -27.24
C LYS A 36 -29.87 -3.39 -26.36
N GLU A 37 -31.13 -3.46 -25.90
CA GLU A 37 -31.68 -2.47 -24.96
C GLU A 37 -31.34 -2.78 -23.49
N ILE A 38 -31.26 -4.06 -23.11
CA ILE A 38 -30.93 -4.44 -21.73
C ILE A 38 -29.44 -4.18 -21.39
N GLN A 39 -28.55 -4.13 -22.39
CA GLN A 39 -27.14 -3.78 -22.20
C GLN A 39 -26.84 -2.28 -22.07
N LYS A 40 -27.81 -1.38 -22.31
CA LYS A 40 -27.62 0.07 -22.14
C LYS A 40 -28.09 0.62 -20.79
N GLU A 41 -28.99 -0.06 -20.08
CA GLU A 41 -29.43 0.36 -18.73
C GLU A 41 -28.60 -0.21 -17.56
N HIS A 42 -27.72 -1.19 -17.79
CA HIS A 42 -26.79 -1.70 -16.77
C HIS A 42 -25.42 -1.00 -16.76
N ARG A 43 -25.30 0.17 -17.40
CA ARG A 43 -24.16 1.10 -17.20
C ARG A 43 -24.65 2.37 -16.51
N GLN A 44 -25.25 2.22 -15.34
CA GLN A 44 -25.39 3.30 -14.37
C GLN A 44 -24.65 2.90 -13.10
N THR A 45 -23.46 3.49 -12.95
CA THR A 45 -22.85 3.86 -11.66
C THR A 45 -22.85 2.80 -10.57
N VAL A 46 -21.97 1.80 -10.70
CA VAL A 46 -21.28 1.27 -9.51
C VAL A 46 -20.23 2.32 -9.17
N LYS A 47 -20.58 3.25 -8.26
CA LYS A 47 -19.56 3.94 -7.47
C LYS A 47 -18.85 2.83 -6.71
N VAL A 48 -17.66 2.47 -7.16
CA VAL A 48 -16.70 1.75 -6.35
C VAL A 48 -16.51 2.64 -5.12
N GLN A 49 -17.13 2.26 -4.01
CA GLN A 49 -16.69 2.71 -2.72
C GLN A 49 -15.23 2.25 -2.65
N GLU A 50 -14.31 3.20 -2.67
CA GLU A 50 -13.01 2.99 -2.04
C GLU A 50 -13.30 2.29 -0.72
N GLN A 51 -12.85 1.06 -0.61
CA GLN A 51 -12.66 0.48 0.70
C GLN A 51 -11.64 1.41 1.36
N GLU A 52 -12.11 2.26 2.28
CA GLU A 52 -11.29 2.69 3.39
C GLU A 52 -10.69 1.41 3.97
N GLU A 53 -9.43 1.19 3.63
CA GLU A 53 -8.59 0.22 4.28
C GLU A 53 -8.49 0.70 5.72
N VAL A 54 -9.34 0.12 6.57
CA VAL A 54 -9.29 0.30 8.01
C VAL A 54 -7.91 -0.23 8.41
N LYS A 55 -6.95 0.69 8.53
CA LYS A 55 -5.68 0.47 9.22
C LYS A 55 -6.08 -0.01 10.60
N THR A 56 -6.08 -1.33 10.76
CA THR A 56 -6.20 -1.94 12.07
C THR A 56 -4.91 -1.57 12.75
N GLU A 57 -4.94 -0.51 13.56
CA GLU A 57 -3.88 -0.21 14.50
C GLU A 57 -3.87 -1.39 15.48
N GLU A 58 -3.10 -2.43 15.13
CA GLU A 58 -2.54 -3.33 16.12
C GLU A 58 -1.87 -2.46 17.20
N PRO A 59 -1.93 -2.87 18.49
CA PRO A 59 -1.23 -2.14 19.53
C PRO A 59 0.20 -1.94 19.07
N GLU A 60 0.69 -0.68 19.08
CA GLU A 60 2.04 -0.34 18.67
C GLU A 60 3.04 -1.11 19.56
N GLU A 61 3.41 -2.30 19.13
CA GLU A 61 4.55 -3.00 19.68
C GLU A 61 5.77 -2.13 19.39
N GLU A 62 6.62 -1.92 20.41
CA GLU A 62 7.86 -1.19 20.20
C GLU A 62 8.62 -1.84 19.04
N PRO A 63 9.10 -1.06 18.05
CA PRO A 63 9.77 -1.63 16.91
C PRO A 63 11.01 -2.40 17.37
N ALA A 64 11.31 -3.52 16.70
CA ALA A 64 12.45 -4.37 17.04
C ALA A 64 13.78 -3.59 17.01
N PHE A 65 13.85 -2.56 16.16
CA PHE A 65 14.94 -1.61 16.08
C PHE A 65 14.43 -0.18 16.19
N LYS A 66 15.12 0.63 17.00
CA LYS A 66 14.89 2.06 17.17
C LYS A 66 15.72 2.83 16.15
N ILE A 67 15.07 3.73 15.43
CA ILE A 67 15.73 4.66 14.51
C ILE A 67 15.27 6.06 14.89
N ASN A 68 16.10 6.76 15.66
CA ASN A 68 15.88 8.15 16.02
C ASN A 68 16.68 9.01 15.06
N ALA A 69 16.00 9.93 14.36
CA ALA A 69 16.65 10.73 13.33
C ALA A 69 16.14 12.16 13.33
N PHE A 70 17.07 13.08 13.07
CA PHE A 70 16.84 14.51 12.99
C PHE A 70 17.42 15.07 11.70
N LEU A 71 16.64 15.90 11.03
CA LEU A 71 17.02 16.59 9.82
C LEU A 71 17.12 18.10 10.08
N GLU A 72 18.34 18.62 10.09
CA GLU A 72 18.58 20.06 10.15
C GLU A 72 18.53 20.67 8.75
N LEU A 73 17.76 21.73 8.58
CA LEU A 73 17.60 22.48 7.34
C LEU A 73 18.33 23.83 7.44
N ASP A 74 19.25 24.08 6.51
CA ASP A 74 19.93 25.37 6.34
C ASP A 74 20.11 25.69 4.84
N GLY A 75 19.14 26.41 4.29
CA GLY A 75 19.01 26.74 2.89
C GLY A 75 18.86 25.49 2.01
N GLU A 76 19.87 25.25 1.17
CA GLU A 76 19.94 24.05 0.34
C GLU A 76 20.54 22.85 1.08
N ASN A 77 21.13 23.04 2.27
CA ASN A 77 21.75 21.96 3.01
C ASN A 77 20.70 21.28 3.90
N MET A 78 20.71 19.94 3.86
CA MET A 78 19.95 19.10 4.77
C MET A 78 20.94 18.18 5.47
N VAL A 79 21.09 18.32 6.79
CA VAL A 79 22.04 17.52 7.57
C VAL A 79 21.27 16.49 8.36
N LEU A 80 21.53 15.22 8.07
CA LEU A 80 20.94 14.11 8.80
C LEU A 80 21.85 13.71 9.96
N THR A 81 21.26 13.60 11.14
CA THR A 81 21.88 13.05 12.35
C THR A 81 20.91 12.09 13.03
N GLY A 82 21.41 11.21 13.88
CA GLY A 82 20.54 10.27 14.58
C GLY A 82 21.30 9.18 15.32
N ASP A 83 20.53 8.36 16.01
CA ASP A 83 20.98 7.19 16.74
C ASP A 83 20.04 6.00 16.51
N THR A 84 20.60 4.81 16.59
CA THR A 84 19.89 3.57 16.34
C THR A 84 20.55 2.40 17.06
N ASP A 85 19.78 1.34 17.27
CA ASP A 85 20.26 0.04 17.75
C ASP A 85 20.47 -0.98 16.61
N LEU A 86 20.35 -0.54 15.35
CA LEU A 86 20.72 -1.34 14.20
C LEU A 86 22.20 -1.76 14.25
N PRO A 87 22.55 -2.93 13.70
CA PRO A 87 23.94 -3.36 13.67
C PRO A 87 24.87 -2.37 12.94
N PHE A 88 26.14 -2.36 13.34
CA PHE A 88 27.18 -1.59 12.66
C PHE A 88 27.20 -1.86 11.15
N GLU A 89 27.44 -0.82 10.36
CA GLU A 89 27.42 -0.82 8.89
C GLU A 89 26.06 -1.04 8.24
N SER A 90 24.96 -1.14 9.02
CA SER A 90 23.60 -1.15 8.45
C SER A 90 23.39 0.09 7.59
N TYR A 91 22.86 -0.10 6.39
CA TYR A 91 22.62 0.95 5.41
C TYR A 91 21.14 1.34 5.40
N ILE A 92 20.88 2.65 5.48
CA ILE A 92 19.54 3.24 5.47
C ILE A 92 19.42 4.13 4.24
N ASP A 93 18.47 3.81 3.38
CA ASP A 93 18.17 4.57 2.18
C ASP A 93 17.47 5.90 2.52
N ILE A 94 17.75 6.91 1.70
CA ILE A 94 17.12 8.22 1.79
C ILE A 94 16.35 8.51 0.52
N SER A 95 15.14 9.01 0.69
CA SER A 95 14.29 9.46 -0.41
C SER A 95 13.77 10.86 -0.15
N LEU A 96 13.67 11.66 -1.21
CA LEU A 96 13.05 12.99 -1.17
C LEU A 96 11.94 13.04 -2.20
N LYS A 97 10.69 12.89 -1.74
CA LYS A 97 9.51 12.84 -2.62
C LYS A 97 8.84 14.20 -2.69
N ILE A 98 8.45 14.64 -3.88
CA ILE A 98 7.89 15.99 -4.10
C ILE A 98 6.38 16.00 -3.87
N TYR A 99 5.86 17.02 -3.18
CA TYR A 99 4.42 17.27 -3.13
C TYR A 99 3.89 17.99 -4.37
N PRO A 100 2.60 17.78 -4.74
CA PRO A 100 1.93 18.62 -5.71
C PRO A 100 2.05 20.12 -5.35
N GLY A 101 2.45 20.96 -6.32
CA GLY A 101 2.73 22.38 -6.06
C GLY A 101 1.53 23.20 -5.57
N ASN A 102 0.31 22.71 -5.79
CA ASN A 102 -0.94 23.31 -5.31
C ASN A 102 -1.39 22.78 -3.93
N ALA A 103 -0.69 21.82 -3.33
CA ALA A 103 -0.99 21.35 -1.98
C ALA A 103 -0.82 22.48 -0.97
N THR A 104 -1.65 22.50 0.06
CA THR A 104 -1.50 23.42 1.20
C THR A 104 -0.74 22.73 2.34
N ILE A 105 -0.21 23.52 3.28
CA ILE A 105 0.47 22.98 4.48
C ILE A 105 -0.51 22.09 5.27
N GLU A 106 -1.72 22.60 5.51
CA GLU A 106 -2.77 21.87 6.24
C GLU A 106 -3.09 20.50 5.62
N GLN A 107 -3.16 20.43 4.29
CA GLN A 107 -3.40 19.16 3.58
C GLN A 107 -2.25 18.17 3.65
N ILE A 108 -1.01 18.66 3.75
CA ILE A 108 0.18 17.82 3.90
C ILE A 108 0.22 17.28 5.33
N GLU A 109 0.09 18.16 6.32
CA GLU A 109 0.10 17.80 7.74
C GLU A 109 -1.06 16.88 8.13
N SER A 110 -2.24 17.03 7.52
CA SER A 110 -3.38 16.13 7.73
C SER A 110 -3.27 14.81 6.97
N GLY A 111 -2.30 14.67 6.06
CA GLY A 111 -2.14 13.49 5.21
C GLY A 111 -3.16 13.39 4.06
N GLU A 112 -3.98 14.42 3.82
CA GLU A 112 -4.94 14.47 2.71
C GLU A 112 -4.27 14.42 1.33
N VAL A 113 -3.03 14.92 1.24
CA VAL A 113 -2.23 14.88 0.03
C VAL A 113 -0.98 14.04 0.26
N LYS A 114 -0.70 13.10 -0.65
CA LYS A 114 0.53 12.32 -0.68
C LYS A 114 1.54 12.94 -1.66
N PRO A 115 2.84 12.79 -1.41
CA PRO A 115 3.85 13.18 -2.39
C PRO A 115 3.81 12.25 -3.61
N PHE A 116 4.41 12.67 -4.72
CA PHE A 116 4.60 11.82 -5.88
C PHE A 116 5.56 10.67 -5.53
N ASN A 117 5.29 9.48 -6.08
CA ASN A 117 6.18 8.34 -5.93
C ASN A 117 7.51 8.51 -6.70
N GLU A 118 7.57 9.49 -7.61
CA GLU A 118 8.78 9.80 -8.37
C GLU A 118 9.78 10.57 -7.49
N VAL A 119 10.99 10.02 -7.39
CA VAL A 119 12.13 10.66 -6.72
C VAL A 119 12.95 11.41 -7.77
N PRO A 120 13.36 12.68 -7.50
CA PRO A 120 14.23 13.42 -8.39
C PRO A 120 15.51 12.62 -8.72
N PRO A 121 15.94 12.51 -10.00
CA PRO A 121 17.07 11.67 -10.40
C PRO A 121 18.39 11.97 -9.68
N ASN A 122 18.55 13.21 -9.19
CA ASN A 122 19.72 13.66 -8.44
C ASN A 122 19.73 13.22 -6.96
N ILE A 123 18.68 12.55 -6.49
CA ILE A 123 18.50 12.06 -5.12
C ILE A 123 18.23 10.55 -5.10
N VAL A 124 18.28 9.87 -6.25
CA VAL A 124 18.10 8.40 -6.29
C VAL A 124 19.38 7.71 -5.82
N GLY A 125 19.26 6.79 -4.86
CA GLY A 125 20.35 5.90 -4.42
C GLY A 125 21.34 6.54 -3.45
N ILE A 126 20.88 7.49 -2.63
CA ILE A 126 21.66 8.04 -1.51
C ILE A 126 21.17 7.42 -0.20
N GLY A 127 22.07 7.35 0.78
CA GLY A 127 21.75 6.82 2.09
C GLY A 127 22.81 7.16 3.13
N THR A 128 22.61 6.62 4.32
CA THR A 128 23.56 6.71 5.43
C THR A 128 23.83 5.32 6.00
N SER A 129 24.89 5.21 6.79
CA SER A 129 25.30 3.97 7.44
C SER A 129 25.38 4.15 8.94
N VAL A 130 25.16 3.07 9.69
CA VAL A 130 25.31 3.06 11.15
C VAL A 130 26.78 2.91 11.53
N LEU A 131 27.26 3.76 12.43
CA LEU A 131 28.62 3.71 13.01
C LEU A 131 28.69 2.76 14.19
N GLU A 132 29.91 2.38 14.60
CA GLU A 132 30.14 1.39 15.68
C GLU A 132 29.48 1.76 17.01
N ASP A 133 29.27 3.06 17.26
CA ASP A 133 28.64 3.58 18.48
C ASP A 133 27.11 3.65 18.40
N GLY A 134 26.51 3.17 17.31
CA GLY A 134 25.06 3.20 17.06
C GLY A 134 24.57 4.54 16.53
N THR A 135 25.45 5.49 16.21
CA THR A 135 25.03 6.75 15.57
C THR A 135 24.92 6.60 14.06
N LEU A 136 24.03 7.37 13.45
CA LEU A 136 23.98 7.48 11.99
C LEU A 136 25.16 8.33 11.50
N GLU A 137 25.85 7.86 10.45
CA GLU A 137 26.89 8.65 9.79
C GLU A 137 26.30 9.99 9.35
N THR A 138 26.85 11.08 9.89
CA THR A 138 26.35 12.42 9.57
C THR A 138 26.69 12.76 8.13
N LYS A 139 25.66 13.05 7.34
CA LYS A 139 25.79 13.41 5.94
C LYS A 139 24.99 14.66 5.62
N THR A 140 25.57 15.49 4.77
CA THR A 140 24.91 16.67 4.21
C THR A 140 24.39 16.33 2.81
N TYR A 141 23.08 16.45 2.65
CA TYR A 141 22.38 16.29 1.39
C TYR A 141 22.00 17.66 0.84
N LYS A 142 21.90 17.77 -0.49
CA LYS A 142 21.45 19.00 -1.15
C LYS A 142 19.97 18.91 -1.49
N ARG A 143 19.19 19.81 -0.91
CA ARG A 143 17.82 20.08 -1.31
C ARG A 143 17.81 20.68 -2.72
N PRO A 144 17.06 20.13 -3.68
CA PRO A 144 17.09 20.62 -5.06
C PRO A 144 16.55 22.04 -5.19
N GLU A 145 15.43 22.33 -4.52
CA GLU A 145 14.77 23.63 -4.59
C GLU A 145 14.18 24.01 -3.23
N THR A 146 14.51 25.19 -2.73
CA THR A 146 13.98 25.69 -1.44
C THR A 146 12.53 26.17 -1.52
N SER A 147 12.02 26.41 -2.73
CA SER A 147 10.63 26.81 -3.00
C SER A 147 9.64 25.64 -3.16
N THR A 148 10.13 24.41 -3.04
CA THR A 148 9.35 23.18 -3.28
C THR A 148 9.18 22.43 -1.96
N ARG A 149 8.02 21.79 -1.76
CA ARG A 149 7.75 20.97 -0.58
C ARG A 149 8.09 19.51 -0.84
N TYR A 150 8.67 18.86 0.15
CA TYR A 150 9.10 17.48 0.04
C TYR A 150 8.68 16.66 1.26
N ARG A 151 8.57 15.35 1.07
CA ARG A 151 8.68 14.38 2.16
C ARG A 151 10.09 13.80 2.13
N PHE A 152 10.83 13.98 3.21
CA PHE A 152 12.10 13.31 3.44
C PHE A 152 11.79 11.98 4.12
N GLU A 153 12.27 10.87 3.56
CA GLU A 153 12.08 9.52 4.11
C GLU A 153 13.44 8.85 4.34
N LEU A 154 13.60 8.26 5.53
CA LEU A 154 14.58 7.22 5.81
C LEU A 154 13.89 5.87 5.68
N VAL A 155 14.47 4.98 4.89
CA VAL A 155 13.95 3.65 4.63
C VAL A 155 15.02 2.63 4.98
N PHE A 156 14.74 1.79 5.97
CA PHE A 156 15.58 0.66 6.31
C PHE A 156 14.90 -0.63 5.87
N GLU A 157 15.48 -1.31 4.89
CA GLU A 157 15.03 -2.62 4.41
C GLU A 157 15.99 -3.71 4.92
N PRO A 158 15.60 -4.52 5.93
CA PRO A 158 16.47 -5.55 6.51
C PRO A 158 16.99 -6.58 5.49
N GLU A 159 16.15 -6.98 4.54
CA GLU A 159 16.50 -7.98 3.51
C GLU A 159 17.53 -7.47 2.49
N SER A 160 17.63 -6.15 2.31
CA SER A 160 18.59 -5.51 1.40
C SER A 160 20.02 -5.44 1.97
N GLN A 161 20.20 -5.74 3.26
CA GLN A 161 21.48 -5.62 3.95
C GLN A 161 22.44 -6.75 3.58
N GLU A 162 23.73 -6.52 3.83
CA GLU A 162 24.77 -7.54 3.70
C GLU A 162 24.47 -8.74 4.61
N GLU A 163 24.86 -9.95 4.16
CA GLU A 163 24.53 -11.20 4.85
C GLU A 163 24.98 -11.21 6.32
N GLU A 164 26.14 -10.63 6.63
CA GLU A 164 26.65 -10.56 8.00
C GLU A 164 25.76 -9.70 8.91
N ILE A 165 25.22 -8.60 8.40
CA ILE A 165 24.30 -7.71 9.12
C ILE A 165 22.95 -8.40 9.30
N LYS A 166 22.45 -9.07 8.26
CA LYS A 166 21.22 -9.88 8.34
C LYS A 166 21.31 -10.96 9.40
N GLN A 167 22.43 -11.69 9.49
CA GLN A 167 22.61 -12.68 10.56
C GLN A 167 22.62 -12.03 11.95
N GLN A 168 23.27 -10.88 12.12
CA GLN A 168 23.24 -10.16 13.41
C GLN A 168 21.81 -9.74 13.80
N MET A 169 21.03 -9.22 12.84
CA MET A 169 19.62 -8.90 13.09
C MET A 169 18.80 -10.13 13.45
N ILE A 170 19.03 -11.26 12.77
CA ILE A 170 18.33 -12.52 13.07
C ILE A 170 18.67 -13.03 14.47
N GLU A 171 19.93 -12.92 14.88
CA GLU A 171 20.37 -13.29 16.23
C GLU A 171 19.76 -12.38 17.31
N GLN A 172 19.55 -11.09 17.01
CA GLN A 172 19.02 -10.10 17.95
C GLN A 172 17.48 -10.13 18.05
N ALA A 173 16.78 -10.26 16.92
CA ALA A 173 15.35 -10.00 16.81
C ALA A 173 14.55 -11.13 16.14
N GLY A 174 15.19 -12.15 15.58
CA GLY A 174 14.51 -13.31 14.99
C GLY A 174 14.26 -13.19 13.49
N ASP A 175 13.06 -13.52 13.03
CA ASP A 175 12.75 -13.52 11.60
C ASP A 175 12.67 -12.08 11.05
N LEU A 176 13.45 -11.78 10.00
CA LEU A 176 13.47 -10.46 9.36
C LEU A 176 12.11 -10.09 8.76
N ASP A 177 11.31 -11.08 8.37
CA ASP A 177 9.97 -10.88 7.82
C ASP A 177 8.90 -10.59 8.91
N GLU A 178 9.22 -10.86 10.19
CA GLU A 178 8.29 -10.77 11.33
C GLU A 178 8.78 -9.80 12.42
N LEU A 179 9.73 -8.91 12.08
CA LEU A 179 10.24 -7.93 13.04
C LEU A 179 9.12 -7.00 13.54
N ALA A 180 9.08 -6.75 14.85
CA ALA A 180 8.12 -5.81 15.43
C ALA A 180 8.26 -4.42 14.78
N GLY A 181 7.12 -3.81 14.44
CA GLY A 181 7.06 -2.49 13.80
C GLY A 181 7.48 -2.44 12.32
N ILE A 182 7.78 -3.58 11.68
CA ILE A 182 8.08 -3.62 10.25
C ILE A 182 6.83 -3.35 9.41
N GLN A 183 6.97 -2.55 8.36
CA GLN A 183 5.88 -2.14 7.47
C GLN A 183 6.09 -2.67 6.06
N VAL A 184 5.01 -2.90 5.32
CA VAL A 184 5.10 -3.24 3.88
C VAL A 184 5.43 -1.97 3.09
N LEU A 185 6.63 -1.89 2.54
CA LEU A 185 7.12 -0.78 1.72
C LEU A 185 6.61 -0.87 0.28
N LYS A 186 6.54 -2.10 -0.24
CA LYS A 186 6.05 -2.41 -1.58
C LYS A 186 5.26 -3.71 -1.53
N GLU A 187 4.03 -3.64 -2.04
CA GLU A 187 3.20 -4.83 -2.21
C GLU A 187 3.80 -5.80 -3.21
N ALA A 188 3.45 -7.07 -3.02
CA ALA A 188 3.74 -8.11 -4.00
C ALA A 188 3.10 -7.73 -5.35
N ASP A 189 3.87 -7.85 -6.44
CA ASP A 189 3.35 -7.72 -7.81
C ASP A 189 3.29 -9.10 -8.48
N PRO A 190 2.21 -9.87 -8.25
CA PRO A 190 2.04 -11.18 -8.87
C PRO A 190 1.76 -11.11 -10.37
N GLU A 191 1.38 -9.93 -10.90
CA GLU A 191 1.03 -9.77 -12.31
C GLU A 191 2.25 -9.48 -13.20
N ASN A 192 3.27 -8.77 -12.68
CA ASN A 192 4.53 -8.51 -13.40
C ASN A 192 5.68 -9.46 -13.03
N SER A 193 5.53 -10.30 -12.01
CA SER A 193 6.60 -11.23 -11.62
C SER A 193 6.74 -12.40 -12.61
N MET A 194 7.90 -12.49 -13.26
CA MET A 194 8.22 -13.60 -14.17
C MET A 194 8.43 -14.95 -13.45
N VAL A 195 8.50 -14.94 -12.11
CA VAL A 195 8.76 -16.11 -11.26
C VAL A 195 7.88 -16.00 -10.02
N HIS A 196 6.67 -16.55 -10.06
CA HIS A 196 5.78 -16.72 -8.89
C HIS A 196 5.84 -15.61 -7.83
N GLY A 197 5.29 -14.44 -8.14
CA GLY A 197 4.99 -13.37 -7.17
C GLY A 197 6.22 -12.75 -6.56
N ASP A 198 6.50 -11.49 -6.91
CA ASP A 198 7.46 -10.69 -6.16
C ASP A 198 6.99 -10.69 -4.69
N LYS A 199 7.85 -11.12 -3.77
CA LYS A 199 7.53 -11.02 -2.35
C LYS A 199 7.31 -9.55 -1.98
N PRO A 200 6.43 -9.24 -1.02
CA PRO A 200 6.32 -7.89 -0.52
C PRO A 200 7.67 -7.46 0.06
N VAL A 201 8.07 -6.22 -0.19
CA VAL A 201 9.25 -5.62 0.41
C VAL A 201 8.83 -5.00 1.73
N LYS A 202 9.51 -5.35 2.82
CA LYS A 202 9.20 -4.88 4.16
C LYS A 202 10.38 -4.12 4.76
N GLY A 203 10.09 -3.16 5.63
CA GLY A 203 11.10 -2.38 6.32
C GLY A 203 10.52 -1.31 7.23
N TYR A 204 11.39 -0.45 7.74
CA TYR A 204 11.03 0.68 8.59
C TYR A 204 11.12 1.97 7.78
N ILE A 205 10.09 2.81 7.89
CA ILE A 205 10.10 4.16 7.33
C ILE A 205 10.00 5.17 8.46
N LYS A 206 10.92 6.14 8.45
CA LYS A 206 10.84 7.36 9.26
C LYS A 206 10.80 8.56 8.33
N SER A 207 9.90 9.50 8.58
CA SER A 207 9.70 10.61 7.65
C SER A 207 9.49 11.96 8.31
N ALA A 208 9.83 13.01 7.59
CA ALA A 208 9.56 14.39 7.97
C ALA A 208 9.11 15.20 6.75
N GLU A 209 8.19 16.13 6.98
CA GLU A 209 7.68 17.01 5.95
C GLU A 209 8.53 18.29 5.88
N VAL A 210 9.17 18.50 4.73
CA VAL A 210 10.05 19.64 4.45
C VAL A 210 9.26 20.69 3.68
N MET A 211 8.87 21.78 4.36
CA MET A 211 8.10 22.87 3.76
C MET A 211 8.98 23.82 2.96
N LYS A 212 8.38 24.78 2.24
CA LYS A 212 9.15 25.80 1.51
C LYS A 212 9.93 26.68 2.49
N ALA A 213 11.07 27.22 2.08
CA ALA A 213 11.93 28.00 2.98
C ALA A 213 11.26 29.23 3.62
N ASP A 214 10.21 29.80 3.01
CA ASP A 214 9.42 30.90 3.56
C ASP A 214 8.23 30.44 4.42
N GLU A 215 8.06 29.13 4.62
CA GLU A 215 7.00 28.50 5.41
C GLU A 215 7.55 27.95 6.73
N PRO A 216 6.69 27.74 7.75
CA PRO A 216 7.08 27.02 8.96
C PRO A 216 7.67 25.64 8.61
N ASN A 217 8.69 25.20 9.37
CA ASN A 217 9.39 23.93 9.14
C ASN A 217 10.13 23.84 7.78
N GLY A 218 10.42 24.98 7.15
CA GLY A 218 10.99 25.02 5.82
C GLY A 218 12.47 25.36 5.71
N ASP A 219 13.02 26.09 6.68
CA ASP A 219 14.43 26.51 6.72
C ASP A 219 14.84 26.91 8.16
N GLN A 220 16.13 26.78 8.49
CA GLN A 220 16.73 27.07 9.81
C GLN A 220 16.01 26.36 10.98
N VAL A 221 15.65 25.11 10.76
CA VAL A 221 14.92 24.27 11.71
C VAL A 221 15.53 22.88 11.78
N THR A 222 15.28 22.19 12.89
CA THR A 222 15.55 20.76 13.04
C THR A 222 14.22 20.02 13.10
N LEU A 223 14.03 19.08 12.18
CA LEU A 223 12.84 18.24 12.09
C LEU A 223 13.14 16.87 12.69
N GLU A 224 12.29 16.39 13.57
CA GLU A 224 12.30 15.00 14.03
C GLU A 224 11.59 14.13 12.99
N LEU A 225 12.14 12.95 12.70
CA LEU A 225 11.53 12.00 11.78
C LEU A 225 10.65 11.01 12.56
N HIS A 226 9.41 10.83 12.10
CA HIS A 226 8.39 9.99 12.75
C HIS A 226 8.11 8.73 11.95
#